data_AF-A0A7R9Z8J6-F1
#
_entry.id   AF-A0A7R9Z8J6-F1
#
_cell.length_a   1.000
_cell.length_b   1.000
_cell.length_c   1.000
_cell.angle_alpha   90.00
_cell.angle_beta   90.00
_cell.angle_gamma   90.00
#
_symmetry.space_group_name_H-M   'P 1'
#
loop_
_entity.id
_entity.type
_entity.pdbx_description
1 polymer ?
#
loop_
_entity_poly.entity_id
_entity_poly.type
_entity_poly.pdbx_seq_one_letter_code
_entity_poly.pdbx_strand_id
1 'polypeptide(L)'
;GESLEHFHVFRRDRAPDDDLATLSLHTDVGLFIVMTAPEYFSEPGAERLAPEAGKPASGFVLQLPSGELVKPVAPEGSLLVLNGEGATRWMRAVDGARRPRPATHEVTVPDIRGMARAWFGRMYFPPRDALLQADDA
;
A
#
# COMPACT_ATOMS: atom_id res chain seq x y z
N GLY A 1 0.73 -1.63 21.40
CA GLY A 1 1.66 -1.74 20.26
C GLY A 1 1.88 -0.37 19.70
N GLU A 2 3.11 -0.05 19.30
CA GLU A 2 3.36 1.21 18.61
C GLU A 2 2.76 1.11 17.20
N SER A 3 2.14 2.20 16.75
CA SER A 3 1.52 2.24 15.44
C SER A 3 1.61 3.65 14.88
N LEU A 4 1.78 3.74 13.58
CA LEU A 4 1.78 5.01 12.86
C LEU A 4 0.53 5.10 12.00
N GLU A 5 -0.16 6.23 12.08
CA GLU A 5 -1.28 6.53 11.21
C GLU A 5 -0.76 7.13 9.92
N HIS A 6 -1.33 6.69 8.81
CA HIS A 6 -1.04 7.16 7.46
C HIS A 6 -2.33 7.75 6.90
N PHE A 7 -2.32 9.04 6.63
CA PHE A 7 -3.36 9.68 5.84
C PHE A 7 -2.68 10.40 4.68
N HIS A 8 -2.92 9.90 3.47
CA HIS A 8 -2.32 10.44 2.27
C HIS A 8 -3.40 10.99 1.36
N VAL A 9 -3.18 12.22 0.89
CA VAL A 9 -3.99 12.86 -0.15
C VAL A 9 -3.03 13.24 -1.28
N PHE A 10 -3.32 12.77 -2.48
CA PHE A 10 -2.59 13.10 -3.70
C PHE A 10 -3.46 13.99 -4.56
N ARG A 11 -2.89 15.13 -5.00
CA ARG A 11 -3.52 16.10 -5.90
C ARG A 11 -2.49 16.45 -6.97
N ARG A 12 -2.94 16.68 -8.20
CA ARG A 12 -2.08 17.15 -9.29
C ARG A 12 -2.81 18.23 -10.08
N ASP A 13 -2.19 19.40 -10.15
CA ASP A 13 -2.72 20.55 -10.90
C ASP A 13 -2.22 20.60 -12.36
N ARG A 14 -1.25 19.74 -12.71
CA ARG A 14 -0.65 19.67 -14.04
C ARG A 14 -0.50 18.23 -14.49
N ALA A 15 -0.72 17.97 -15.78
CA ALA A 15 -0.43 16.67 -16.37
C ALA A 15 1.06 16.36 -16.20
N PRO A 16 1.43 15.12 -15.84
CA PRO A 16 2.84 14.75 -15.74
C PRO A 16 3.51 14.80 -17.12
N ASP A 17 4.80 15.16 -17.16
CA ASP A 17 5.64 14.95 -18.34
C ASP A 17 6.01 13.45 -18.51
N ASP A 18 5.85 12.62 -17.46
CA ASP A 18 5.98 11.16 -17.49
C ASP A 18 5.13 10.50 -16.36
N ASP A 19 4.57 9.31 -16.62
CA ASP A 19 3.80 8.47 -15.67
C ASP A 19 4.67 7.88 -14.52
N LEU A 20 5.54 8.69 -13.91
CA LEU A 20 6.44 8.27 -12.84
C LEU A 20 5.66 7.84 -11.59
N ALA A 21 6.10 6.71 -11.03
CA ALA A 21 5.66 6.20 -9.73
C ALA A 21 5.71 7.31 -8.68
N THR A 22 4.62 7.51 -7.95
CA THR A 22 4.63 8.45 -6.82
C THR A 22 5.38 7.85 -5.63
N LEU A 23 5.35 6.53 -5.52
CA LEU A 23 6.22 5.74 -4.65
C LEU A 23 6.56 4.45 -5.37
N SER A 24 7.84 4.28 -5.73
CA SER A 24 8.36 3.09 -6.43
C SER A 24 8.16 1.79 -5.64
N LEU A 25 8.38 0.64 -6.28
CA LEU A 25 8.30 -0.68 -5.62
C LEU A 25 9.12 -0.72 -4.33
N HIS A 26 8.44 -1.02 -3.21
CA HIS A 26 9.03 -1.10 -1.88
C HIS A 26 8.25 -2.05 -0.98
N THR A 27 8.76 -2.29 0.21
CA THR A 27 8.12 -3.02 1.31
C THR A 27 8.02 -2.12 2.53
N ASP A 28 7.02 -2.37 3.38
CA ASP A 28 6.89 -1.66 4.65
C ASP A 28 7.76 -2.28 5.74
N VAL A 29 8.30 -1.46 6.64
CA VAL A 29 9.17 -1.93 7.74
C VAL A 29 8.39 -2.56 8.90
N GLY A 30 7.13 -2.17 9.11
CA GLY A 30 6.30 -2.63 10.23
C GLY A 30 5.96 -4.13 10.19
N LEU A 31 5.18 -4.60 11.17
CA LEU A 31 4.59 -5.95 11.14
C LEU A 31 3.61 -6.07 9.96
N PHE A 32 2.65 -5.16 9.89
CA PHE A 32 1.71 -5.06 8.79
C PHE A 32 1.10 -3.65 8.78
N ILE A 33 0.56 -3.26 7.63
CA ILE A 33 -0.33 -2.12 7.49
C ILE A 33 -1.75 -2.61 7.20
N VAL A 34 -2.73 -1.98 7.84
CA VAL A 34 -4.14 -2.10 7.49
C VAL A 34 -4.57 -0.77 6.88
N MET A 35 -5.12 -0.79 5.68
CA MET A 35 -5.53 0.43 4.99
C MET A 35 -6.86 0.25 4.24
N THR A 36 -7.57 1.36 4.03
CA THR A 36 -8.69 1.37 3.10
C THR A 36 -8.19 1.16 1.68
N ALA A 37 -9.06 0.68 0.79
CA ALA A 37 -8.81 0.89 -0.63
C ALA A 37 -8.67 2.41 -0.89
N PRO A 38 -7.74 2.83 -1.75
CA PRO A 38 -7.62 4.23 -2.13
C PRO A 38 -8.79 4.63 -3.02
N GLU A 39 -9.36 5.79 -2.73
CA GLU A 39 -10.54 6.32 -3.41
C GLU A 39 -10.20 7.61 -4.13
N TYR A 40 -10.90 7.85 -5.24
CA TYR A 40 -10.82 9.10 -5.99
C TYR A 40 -12.04 9.98 -5.71
N PHE A 41 -11.77 11.26 -5.45
CA PHE A 41 -12.77 12.28 -5.15
C PHE A 41 -12.66 13.38 -6.19
N SER A 42 -13.80 13.87 -6.67
CA SER A 42 -13.82 15.06 -7.53
C SER A 42 -13.58 16.30 -6.69
N GLU A 43 -12.74 17.21 -7.19
CA GLU A 43 -12.54 18.50 -6.57
C GLU A 43 -13.76 19.40 -6.80
N PRO A 44 -14.15 20.24 -5.83
CA PRO A 44 -15.26 21.18 -6.01
C PRO A 44 -15.02 22.09 -7.24
N GLY A 45 -15.96 22.08 -8.18
CA GLY A 45 -15.90 22.92 -9.39
C GLY A 45 -15.06 22.35 -10.54
N ALA A 46 -14.48 21.15 -10.39
CA ALA A 46 -13.82 20.45 -11.49
C ALA A 46 -14.83 19.62 -12.29
N GLU A 47 -14.65 19.57 -13.62
CA GLU A 47 -15.33 18.56 -14.44
C GLU A 47 -14.86 17.16 -14.00
N ARG A 48 -15.82 16.23 -13.88
CA ARG A 48 -15.56 14.87 -13.40
C ARG A 48 -14.78 14.09 -14.46
N LEU A 49 -13.45 14.19 -14.42
CA LEU A 49 -12.57 13.37 -15.24
C LEU A 49 -12.56 11.95 -14.66
N ALA A 50 -12.79 10.95 -15.50
CA ALA A 50 -12.55 9.55 -15.12
C ALA A 50 -11.05 9.28 -15.22
N PRO A 51 -10.47 8.42 -14.36
CA PRO A 51 -9.12 7.92 -14.56
C PRO A 51 -8.96 7.37 -15.99
N GLU A 52 -7.84 7.65 -16.64
CA GLU A 52 -7.58 7.20 -18.01
C GLU A 52 -7.77 5.68 -18.17
N ALA A 53 -8.40 5.28 -19.28
CA ALA A 53 -8.62 3.88 -19.61
C ALA A 53 -7.28 3.10 -19.63
N GLY A 54 -7.16 2.08 -18.77
CA GLY A 54 -5.97 1.21 -18.67
C GLY A 54 -5.08 1.45 -17.46
N LYS A 55 -5.19 2.61 -16.77
CA LYS A 55 -4.49 2.86 -15.50
C LYS A 55 -5.23 2.16 -14.34
N PRO A 56 -4.53 1.69 -13.28
CA PRO A 56 -5.20 1.01 -12.18
C PRO A 56 -6.22 1.95 -11.53
N ALA A 57 -7.47 1.48 -11.41
CA ALA A 57 -8.56 2.21 -10.78
C ALA A 57 -8.30 2.57 -9.31
N SER A 58 -7.24 2.04 -8.69
CA SER A 58 -6.78 2.34 -7.33
C SER A 58 -5.41 3.02 -7.29
N GLY A 59 -4.65 3.05 -8.38
CA GLY A 59 -3.26 3.51 -8.36
C GLY A 59 -2.33 2.66 -7.48
N PHE A 60 -2.65 1.37 -7.31
CA PHE A 60 -1.95 0.46 -6.42
C PHE A 60 -1.58 -0.83 -7.15
N VAL A 61 -0.31 -1.23 -7.05
CA VAL A 61 0.25 -2.41 -7.73
C VAL A 61 0.98 -3.28 -6.72
N LEU A 62 0.80 -4.59 -6.80
CA LEU A 62 1.49 -5.59 -5.97
C LEU A 62 2.41 -6.46 -6.82
N GLN A 63 3.57 -6.82 -6.28
CA GLN A 63 4.43 -7.83 -6.87
C GLN A 63 4.21 -9.19 -6.21
N LEU A 64 3.78 -10.17 -7.00
CA LEU A 64 3.59 -11.54 -6.57
C LEU A 64 4.92 -12.27 -6.33
N PRO A 65 4.91 -13.45 -5.70
CA PRO A 65 6.11 -14.24 -5.52
C PRO A 65 6.82 -14.67 -6.79
N SER A 66 6.09 -14.80 -7.89
CA SER A 66 6.63 -15.03 -9.24
C SER A 66 7.42 -13.84 -9.79
N GLY A 67 7.33 -12.65 -9.17
CA GLY A 67 7.84 -11.39 -9.70
C GLY A 67 6.83 -10.63 -10.57
N GLU A 68 5.68 -11.25 -10.87
CA GLU A 68 4.60 -10.65 -11.65
C GLU A 68 3.99 -9.44 -10.92
N LEU A 69 3.73 -8.36 -11.66
CA LEU A 69 3.03 -7.19 -11.15
C LEU A 69 1.53 -7.31 -11.43
N VAL A 70 0.72 -7.23 -10.36
CA VAL A 70 -0.73 -7.33 -10.43
C VAL A 70 -1.41 -6.10 -9.85
N LYS A 71 -2.61 -5.80 -10.35
CA LYS A 71 -3.49 -4.74 -9.85
C LYS A 71 -4.58 -5.39 -9.00
N PRO A 72 -4.50 -5.34 -7.66
CA PRO A 72 -5.51 -5.98 -6.83
C PRO A 72 -6.86 -5.29 -7.00
N VAL A 73 -7.92 -6.10 -7.04
CA VAL A 73 -9.30 -5.64 -7.00
C VAL A 73 -9.75 -5.65 -5.54
N ALA A 74 -10.09 -4.48 -5.00
CA ALA A 74 -10.65 -4.34 -3.67
C ALA A 74 -12.14 -4.00 -3.80
N PRO A 75 -13.06 -4.89 -3.40
CA PRO A 75 -14.48 -4.56 -3.33
C PRO A 75 -14.74 -3.36 -2.40
N GLU A 76 -15.84 -2.65 -2.63
CA GLU A 76 -16.27 -1.55 -1.77
C GLU A 76 -16.37 -2.00 -0.30
N GLY A 77 -15.89 -1.16 0.62
CA GLY A 77 -15.85 -1.45 2.06
C GLY A 77 -14.74 -2.42 2.49
N SER A 78 -13.87 -2.85 1.58
CA SER A 78 -12.74 -3.73 1.93
C SER A 78 -11.61 -2.98 2.63
N LEU A 79 -10.91 -3.70 3.50
CA LEU A 79 -9.60 -3.31 4.01
C LEU A 79 -8.52 -4.15 3.35
N LEU A 80 -7.43 -3.51 2.96
CA LEU A 80 -6.21 -4.16 2.53
C LEU A 80 -5.32 -4.37 3.75
N VAL A 81 -4.83 -5.60 3.93
CA VAL A 81 -3.85 -5.95 4.96
C VAL A 81 -2.59 -6.44 4.27
N LEU A 82 -1.49 -5.73 4.47
CA LEU A 82 -0.21 -6.02 3.82
C LEU A 82 0.82 -6.30 4.89
N ASN A 83 1.46 -7.45 4.80
CA ASN A 83 2.58 -7.78 5.68
C ASN A 83 3.78 -6.89 5.35
N GLY A 84 4.42 -6.36 6.39
CA GLY A 84 5.72 -5.71 6.26
C GLY A 84 6.87 -6.68 6.56
N GLU A 85 8.08 -6.19 6.44
CA GLU A 85 9.31 -6.90 6.78
C GLU A 85 9.34 -7.38 8.23
N GLY A 86 8.72 -6.63 9.13
CA GLY A 86 8.60 -6.98 10.53
C GLY A 86 7.89 -8.33 10.72
N ALA A 87 6.81 -8.62 9.98
CA ALA A 87 6.11 -9.89 10.13
C ALA A 87 7.03 -11.09 9.84
N THR A 88 7.84 -11.01 8.78
CA THR A 88 8.78 -12.09 8.42
C THR A 88 9.87 -12.31 9.46
N ARG A 89 10.34 -11.22 10.09
CA ARG A 89 11.40 -11.26 11.09
C ARG A 89 10.88 -11.76 12.45
N TRP A 90 9.72 -11.27 12.89
CA TRP A 90 9.21 -11.47 14.24
C TRP A 90 8.27 -12.66 14.39
N MET A 91 7.57 -13.06 13.32
CA MET A 91 6.66 -14.20 13.40
C MET A 91 7.43 -15.49 13.14
N ARG A 92 7.46 -16.38 14.14
CA ARG A 92 7.97 -17.73 13.97
C ARG A 92 7.01 -18.52 13.09
N ALA A 93 7.57 -19.28 12.15
CA ALA A 93 6.82 -20.36 11.54
C ALA A 93 6.47 -21.36 12.65
N VAL A 94 5.17 -21.57 12.89
CA VAL A 94 4.71 -22.76 13.60
C VAL A 94 5.04 -23.96 12.70
N ASP A 95 5.43 -25.12 13.25
CA ASP A 95 5.87 -26.27 12.47
C ASP A 95 4.98 -26.53 11.24
N GLY A 96 5.61 -26.49 10.05
CA GLY A 96 4.95 -26.67 8.75
C GLY A 96 4.31 -25.43 8.13
N ALA A 97 4.18 -24.31 8.86
CA ALA A 97 3.65 -23.05 8.33
C ALA A 97 4.75 -22.22 7.64
N ARG A 98 4.42 -21.58 6.52
CA ARG A 98 5.33 -20.63 5.86
C ARG A 98 5.33 -19.30 6.63
N ARG A 99 6.50 -18.66 6.75
CA ARG A 99 6.59 -17.29 7.29
C ARG A 99 5.79 -16.33 6.40
N PRO A 100 5.13 -15.30 6.96
CA PRO A 100 4.49 -14.27 6.16
C PRO A 100 5.53 -13.59 5.27
N ARG A 101 5.17 -13.37 4.00
CA ARG A 101 6.01 -12.65 3.04
C ARG A 101 5.68 -11.15 3.09
N PRO A 102 6.66 -10.24 3.07
CA PRO A 102 6.39 -8.82 2.92
C PRO A 102 5.74 -8.55 1.55
N ALA A 103 4.72 -7.71 1.54
CA ALA A 103 4.01 -7.35 0.32
C ALA A 103 4.76 -6.21 -0.39
N THR A 104 5.55 -6.56 -1.41
CA THR A 104 6.18 -5.57 -2.28
C THR A 104 5.11 -4.88 -3.12
N HIS A 105 5.07 -3.56 -3.07
CA HIS A 105 4.02 -2.78 -3.72
C HIS A 105 4.52 -1.41 -4.20
N GLU A 106 3.76 -0.82 -5.12
CA GLU A 106 4.01 0.48 -5.72
C GLU A 106 2.74 1.32 -5.70
N VAL A 107 2.90 2.63 -5.52
CA VAL A 107 1.80 3.60 -5.65
C VAL A 107 2.02 4.45 -6.89
N THR A 108 1.09 4.33 -7.83
CA THR A 108 1.02 5.16 -9.03
C THR A 108 -0.16 6.11 -8.90
N VAL A 109 0.07 7.39 -9.14
CA VAL A 109 -1.01 8.35 -9.26
C VAL A 109 -1.11 8.68 -10.74
N PRO A 110 -2.22 8.35 -11.43
CA PRO A 110 -2.40 8.69 -12.83
C PRO A 110 -2.58 10.21 -12.99
N ASP A 111 -2.91 10.66 -14.21
CA ASP A 111 -3.45 12.01 -14.36
C ASP A 111 -4.78 12.10 -13.61
N ILE A 112 -4.80 12.92 -12.57
CA ILE A 112 -5.93 13.13 -11.66
C ILE A 112 -6.31 14.62 -11.62
N ARG A 113 -6.06 15.37 -12.69
CA ARG A 113 -6.46 16.79 -12.77
C ARG A 113 -7.93 16.95 -12.36
N GLY A 114 -8.20 17.90 -11.47
CA GLY A 114 -9.55 18.11 -10.95
C GLY A 114 -10.07 17.02 -10.01
N MET A 115 -9.20 16.12 -9.55
CA MET A 115 -9.50 15.09 -8.57
C MET A 115 -8.44 15.04 -7.46
N ALA A 116 -8.83 14.46 -6.34
CA ALA A 116 -7.93 14.00 -5.30
C ALA A 116 -8.00 12.47 -5.18
N ARG A 117 -6.87 11.84 -4.86
CA ARG A 117 -6.84 10.44 -4.41
C ARG A 117 -6.50 10.41 -2.93
N ALA A 118 -7.27 9.72 -2.11
CA ALA A 118 -6.97 9.60 -0.70
C ALA A 118 -7.12 8.17 -0.17
N TRP A 119 -6.36 7.87 0.88
CA TRP A 119 -6.51 6.65 1.67
C TRP A 119 -6.08 6.90 3.11
N PHE A 120 -6.66 6.10 4.02
CA PHE A 120 -6.25 6.03 5.41
C PHE A 120 -5.75 4.64 5.73
N GLY A 121 -4.69 4.56 6.54
CA GLY A 121 -4.22 3.30 7.07
C GLY A 121 -3.45 3.47 8.37
N ARG A 122 -3.14 2.33 8.98
CA ARG A 122 -2.38 2.26 10.21
C ARG A 122 -1.35 1.15 10.10
N MET A 123 -0.09 1.52 10.25
CA MET A 123 1.03 0.60 10.31
C MET A 123 1.24 0.17 11.76
N TYR A 124 1.38 -1.13 11.99
CA TYR A 124 1.59 -1.71 13.31
C TYR A 124 3.04 -2.17 13.45
N PHE A 125 3.64 -1.87 14.58
CA PHE A 125 5.00 -2.27 14.94
C PHE A 125 4.96 -3.27 16.10
N PRO A 126 6.06 -4.02 16.33
CA PRO A 126 6.23 -4.74 17.58
C PRO A 126 6.07 -3.79 18.79
N PRO A 127 5.77 -4.31 19.99
CA PRO A 127 5.95 -3.56 21.22
C PRO A 127 7.35 -2.93 21.31
N ARG A 128 7.46 -1.74 21.91
CA ARG A 128 8.71 -0.98 22.02
C ARG A 128 9.83 -1.77 22.70
N ASP A 129 9.45 -2.63 23.62
CA ASP A 129 10.30 -3.51 24.44
C ASP A 129 10.37 -4.93 23.90
N ALA A 130 9.83 -5.18 22.69
CA ALA A 130 9.95 -6.48 22.07
C ALA A 130 11.43 -6.80 21.82
N LEU A 131 11.82 -8.02 22.15
CA LEU A 131 13.14 -8.57 21.89
C LEU A 131 13.03 -9.60 20.79
N LEU A 132 13.76 -9.39 19.69
CA LEU A 132 13.86 -10.38 18.64
C LEU A 132 14.74 -11.49 19.17
N GLN A 133 14.15 -12.64 19.51
CA GLN A 133 14.92 -13.82 19.86
C GLN A 133 15.70 -14.24 18.62
N ALA A 134 17.03 -14.18 18.68
CA ALA A 134 17.87 -14.77 17.65
C ALA A 134 17.53 -16.26 17.56
N ASP A 135 17.37 -16.76 16.34
CA ASP A 135 17.33 -18.21 16.12
C ASP A 135 18.72 -18.73 16.54
N ASP A 136 18.78 -19.69 17.48
CA ASP A 136 20.03 -20.39 17.80
C ASP A 136 20.54 -21.01 16.48
N ALA A 137 21.73 -20.58 16.05
CA ALA A 137 22.35 -20.95 14.79
C ALA A 137 22.59 -22.46 14.66
#